data_AF-A0A942TCR1-F1
#
_entry.id   AF-A0A942TCR1-F1
#
_cell.length_a   1.000
_cell.length_b   1.000
_cell.length_c   1.000
_cell.angle_alpha   90.00
_cell.angle_beta   90.00
_cell.angle_gamma   90.00
#
_symmetry.space_group_name_H-M   'P 1'
#
loop_
_entity.id
_entity.type
_entity.pdbx_description
1 polymer ?
#
loop_
_entity_poly.entity_id
_entity_poly.type
_entity_poly.pdbx_seq_one_letter_code
_entity_poly.pdbx_strand_id
1 'polypeptide(L)' 'MKGKLHHLLMVKDCMNEDEFRFTVARVLTNHCLQELDRTGRKMNRMKLLDRVNLSLRSIGIKEVSYEYMRKYV' A
#
# COMPACT_ATOMS: atom_id res chain seq x y z
N MET A 1 -4.85 9.77 0.97
CA MET A 1 -5.20 8.33 0.93
C MET A 1 -6.49 8.01 0.17
N LYS A 2 -7.67 8.51 0.57
CA LYS A 2 -8.98 8.11 -0.01
C LYS A 2 -9.11 8.27 -1.54
N GLY A 3 -8.67 9.39 -2.12
CA GLY A 3 -8.77 9.62 -3.57
C GLY A 3 -7.93 8.64 -4.43
N LYS A 4 -6.67 8.40 -4.06
CA LYS A 4 -5.80 7.45 -4.77
C LYS A 4 -6.34 6.01 -4.72
N LEU A 5 -6.93 5.62 -3.59
CA LEU A 5 -7.56 4.32 -3.42
C LEU A 5 -8.81 4.16 -4.28
N HIS A 6 -9.61 5.22 -4.41
CA HIS A 6 -10.79 5.21 -5.29
C HIS A 6 -10.41 4.97 -6.75
N HIS A 7 -9.38 5.68 -7.26
CA HIS A 7 -8.88 5.46 -8.62
C HIS A 7 -8.31 4.06 -8.83
N LEU A 8 -7.65 3.47 -7.83
CA LEU A 8 -7.19 2.09 -7.90
C LEU A 8 -8.36 1.11 -8.00
N LEU A 9 -9.43 1.29 -7.22
CA LEU A 9 -10.59 0.41 -7.30
C LEU A 9 -11.26 0.42 -8.69
N MET A 10 -11.17 1.53 -9.44
CA MET A 10 -11.72 1.60 -10.80
C MET A 10 -10.98 0.74 -11.82
N VAL A 11 -9.70 0.41 -11.58
CA VAL A 11 -8.90 -0.44 -12.48
C VAL A 11 -8.86 -1.90 -12.02
N LYS A 12 -9.59 -2.25 -10.95
CA LYS A 12 -9.63 -3.61 -10.39
C LYS A 12 -10.07 -4.64 -11.44
N ASP A 13 -11.05 -4.32 -12.27
CA ASP A 13 -11.60 -5.23 -13.28
C ASP A 13 -10.69 -5.38 -14.51
N CYS A 14 -9.64 -4.57 -14.62
CA CYS A 14 -8.66 -4.64 -15.71
C CYS A 14 -7.44 -5.51 -15.36
N MET A 15 -7.37 -6.05 -14.14
CA MET A 15 -6.23 -6.80 -13.62
C MET A 15 -6.71 -8.07 -12.92
N ASN A 16 -5.85 -9.09 -12.84
CA ASN A 16 -6.15 -10.22 -11.97
C ASN A 16 -6.00 -9.83 -10.48
N GLU A 17 -6.58 -10.63 -9.58
CA GLU A 17 -6.64 -10.33 -8.14
C GLU A 17 -5.25 -10.08 -7.54
N ASP A 18 -4.24 -10.83 -7.98
CA ASP A 18 -2.88 -10.73 -7.50
C ASP A 18 -2.17 -9.48 -8.02
N GLU A 19 -2.25 -9.19 -9.32
CA GLU A 19 -1.73 -7.96 -9.93
C GLU A 19 -2.33 -6.73 -9.26
N PHE A 20 -3.64 -6.75 -9.04
CA PHE A 20 -4.34 -5.67 -8.35
C PHE A 20 -3.83 -5.53 -6.92
N ARG A 21 -3.77 -6.62 -6.16
CA ARG A 21 -3.26 -6.65 -4.78
C ARG A 21 -1.85 -6.09 -4.67
N PHE A 22 -0.94 -6.54 -5.52
CA PHE A 22 0.46 -6.09 -5.55
C PHE A 22 0.59 -4.62 -5.97
N THR A 23 -0.23 -4.17 -6.91
CA THR A 23 -0.26 -2.78 -7.36
C THR A 23 -0.73 -1.86 -6.24
N VAL A 24 -1.83 -2.19 -5.57
CA VAL A 24 -2.36 -1.40 -4.46
C VAL A 24 -1.35 -1.35 -3.31
N ALA A 25 -0.74 -2.48 -2.96
CA ALA A 25 0.30 -2.53 -1.93
C ALA A 25 1.47 -1.58 -2.25
N ARG A 26 1.96 -1.60 -3.50
CA ARG A 26 3.04 -0.70 -3.95
C ARG A 26 2.64 0.78 -3.85
N VAL A 27 1.44 1.13 -4.31
CA VAL A 27 0.95 2.53 -4.26
C VAL A 27 0.81 3.00 -2.81
N LEU A 28 0.30 2.16 -1.93
CA LEU A 28 0.16 2.47 -0.50
C LEU A 28 1.51 2.65 0.18
N THR A 29 2.47 1.76 -0.10
CA THR A 29 3.85 1.87 0.41
C THR A 29 4.49 3.18 -0.01
N ASN A 30 4.44 3.51 -1.29
CA ASN A 30 4.98 4.78 -1.82
C ASN A 30 4.30 6.00 -1.19
N HIS A 31 2.98 5.95 -1.01
CA HIS A 31 2.27 7.04 -0.37
C HIS A 31 2.69 7.22 1.09
N CYS A 32 2.86 6.13 1.83
CA CYS A 32 3.34 6.19 3.22
C CYS A 32 4.76 6.76 3.30
N LEU A 33 5.66 6.37 2.39
CA LEU A 33 7.02 6.91 2.31
C LEU A 33 7.01 8.42 2.03
N GLN A 34 6.21 8.87 1.06
CA GLN A 34 6.07 10.30 0.74
C GLN A 34 5.54 11.11 1.92
N GLU A 35 4.59 10.58 2.69
CA GLU A 35 4.06 11.26 3.88
C GLU A 35 5.09 11.34 5.01
N LEU A 36 5.94 10.31 5.16
CA LEU A 36 7.05 10.35 6.12
C LEU A 36 8.09 11.38 5.74
N ASP A 37 8.47 11.41 4.47
CA ASP A 37 9.44 12.36 3.94
C ASP A 37 8.95 13.81 4.13
N ARG A 38 7.68 14.08 3.79
CA ARG A 38 7.04 15.38 4.01
C ARG A 38 6.97 15.81 5.46
N THR A 39 6.82 14.87 6.39
CA THR A 39 6.66 15.18 7.82
C THR A 39 7.98 15.14 8.59
N GLY A 40 9.09 14.77 7.95
CA GLY A 40 10.41 14.60 8.58
C GLY A 40 10.44 13.53 9.68
N ARG A 41 9.40 12.68 9.76
CA ARG A 41 9.26 11.69 10.85
C ARG A 41 10.02 10.41 10.50
N LYS A 42 10.91 9.99 11.39
CA LYS A 42 11.48 8.63 11.34
C LYS A 42 10.42 7.64 11.81
N MET A 43 9.82 6.89 10.88
CA MET A 43 8.94 5.77 11.21
C MET A 43 9.70 4.44 11.04
N ASN A 44 9.49 3.53 11.99
CA ASN A 44 10.02 2.17 11.88
C ASN A 44 9.44 1.51 10.62
N ARG A 45 10.32 0.93 9.79
CA ARG A 45 9.94 0.21 8.55
C ARG A 45 8.85 -0.82 8.81
N MET A 46 8.90 -1.55 9.92
CA MET A 46 7.88 -2.54 10.27
C MET A 46 6.49 -1.91 10.47
N LYS A 47 6.43 -0.75 11.16
CA LYS A 47 5.19 0.02 11.32
C LYS A 47 4.64 0.56 10.00
N LEU A 48 5.52 0.87 9.04
CA LEU A 48 5.09 1.26 7.69
C LEU A 48 4.38 0.09 7.00
N LEU A 49 5.01 -1.08 7.02
CA LEU A 49 4.47 -2.28 6.40
C LEU A 49 3.14 -2.71 7.04
N ASP A 50 3.04 -2.63 8.36
CA ASP A 50 1.78 -2.89 9.08
C ASP A 50 0.67 -1.92 8.65
N ARG A 51 1.01 -0.63 8.51
CA ARG A 51 0.05 0.39 8.05
C ARG A 51 -0.46 0.11 6.63
N VAL A 52 0.40 -0.40 5.76
CA VAL A 52 0.02 -0.80 4.40
C VAL A 52 -0.94 -1.98 4.44
N ASN A 53 -0.63 -3.04 5.20
CA ASN A 53 -1.53 -4.20 5.34
C ASN A 53 -2.87 -3.85 6.00
N LEU A 54 -2.87 -2.98 7.02
CA LEU A 54 -4.11 -2.44 7.59
C LEU A 54 -4.95 -1.68 6.55
N SER A 55 -4.29 -0.92 5.67
CA SER A 55 -4.97 -0.19 4.60
C SER A 55 -5.56 -1.15 3.56
N LEU A 56 -4.83 -2.20 3.17
CA LEU A 56 -5.33 -3.26 2.27
C LEU A 56 -6.55 -3.97 2.87
N ARG A 57 -6.49 -4.32 4.15
CA ARG A 57 -7.60 -4.96 4.86
C ARG A 57 -8.83 -4.07 4.92
N SER A 58 -8.65 -2.77 5.11
CA SER A 58 -9.76 -1.80 5.18
C SER A 58 -10.57 -1.69 3.87
N ILE A 59 -9.98 -2.08 2.75
CA ILE A 59 -10.59 -2.06 1.41
C ILE A 59 -10.91 -3.48 0.89
N GLY A 60 -10.84 -4.49 1.77
CA GLY A 60 -11.16 -5.88 1.44
C GLY A 60 -10.14 -6.60 0.58
N ILE A 61 -8.91 -6.09 0.48
CA ILE A 61 -7.82 -6.75 -0.24
C ILE A 61 -7.00 -7.59 0.75
N LYS A 62 -6.63 -8.81 0.34
CA LYS A 62 -5.77 -9.69 1.13
C LYS A 62 -4.41 -9.03 1.38
N GLU A 63 -3.86 -9.31 2.54
CA GLU A 63 -2.54 -8.83 2.93
C GLU A 63 -1.46 -9.32 1.97
N VAL A 64 -0.36 -8.56 1.93
CA VAL A 64 0.83 -8.88 1.17
C VAL A 64 1.97 -9.20 2.13
N SER A 65 2.87 -10.10 1.74
CA SER A 65 4.00 -10.47 2.58
C SER A 65 4.91 -9.26 2.81
N TYR A 66 5.43 -9.13 4.03
CA TYR A 66 6.38 -8.08 4.34
C TYR A 66 7.63 -8.15 3.46
N GLU A 67 8.06 -9.35 3.08
CA GLU A 67 9.19 -9.55 2.17
C GLU A 67 8.95 -8.93 0.80
N TYR A 68 7.75 -9.08 0.23
CA TYR A 68 7.40 -8.42 -1.03
C TYR A 68 7.49 -6.90 -0.90
N MET A 69 6.93 -6.34 0.16
CA MET A 69 6.89 -4.88 0.36
C MET A 69 8.26 -4.28 0.72
N ARG A 70 9.17 -5.05 1.35
CA ARG A 70 10.54 -4.62 1.64
C ARG A 70 11.35 -4.25 0.39
N LYS A 71 10.98 -4.76 -0.80
CA LYS A 71 11.62 -4.38 -2.07
C LYS A 71 11.41 -2.90 -2.44
N TYR A 72 10.50 -2.21 -1.75
CA TYR A 72 10.06 -0.85 -2.08
C TYR A 72 10.33 0.16 -0.94
N VAL A 73 10.98 -0.22 0.17
CA VAL A 73 11.16 0.57 1.41
C VAL A 73 12.63 0.69 1.82
#